data_AF-A0A8X8ARR7-F1
#
_entry.id   AF-A0A8X8ARR7-F1
#
_cell.length_a   1.000
_cell.length_b   1.000
_cell.length_c   1.000
_cell.angle_alpha   90.00
_cell.angle_beta   90.00
_cell.angle_gamma   90.00
#
_symmetry.space_group_name_H-M   'P 1'
#
loop_
_entity.id
_entity.type
_entity.pdbx_description
1 polymer ?
#
loop_
_entity_poly.entity_id
_entity_poly.type
_entity_poly.pdbx_seq_one_letter_code
_entity_poly.pdbx_strand_id
1 'polypeptide(L)'
;MTRRGHMTPEQLQKLMADESGGEGGSSLEEAERIVDEVLRRKHHIAKFTRRNLTIEDFNYLLFSTELNPPIGDKVHQNMDAPLSHYFIFTGHNSYLTGNQLSSNCSDLPIADALRRGVRVVELDLWPRGNDDVCVNHGRTLTKPVKLGKCLESIKANAFATSKYPVIITLEDHLTPKLQSKVAKMITQTFGDMLYYHDSECCKEFPSPEELKERFSYQQNLQRSELEKVEKEKEEFISFFSEK
;
A
#
# COMPACT_ATOMS: atom_id res chain seq x y z
N MET A 1 11.93 -31.89 23.11
CA MET A 1 13.20 -32.17 23.81
C MET A 1 14.10 -33.02 22.92
N THR A 2 15.06 -32.40 22.24
CA THR A 2 16.05 -33.06 21.35
C THR A 2 17.06 -33.82 22.20
N ARG A 3 17.03 -35.16 22.15
CA ARG A 3 17.96 -36.02 22.91
C ARG A 3 19.35 -36.17 22.27
N ARG A 4 19.65 -35.44 21.18
CA ARG A 4 20.98 -35.33 20.56
C ARG A 4 21.09 -33.92 20.01
N GLY A 5 22.22 -33.24 20.18
CA GLY A 5 22.47 -31.86 19.71
C GLY A 5 22.59 -31.74 18.18
N HIS A 6 21.70 -32.44 17.46
CA HIS A 6 21.63 -32.49 16.02
C HIS A 6 20.17 -32.36 15.56
N MET A 7 19.96 -31.69 14.43
CA MET A 7 18.67 -31.51 13.77
C MET A 7 18.68 -32.25 12.42
N THR A 8 17.70 -33.12 12.19
CA THR A 8 17.52 -33.80 10.89
C THR A 8 16.74 -32.92 9.89
N PRO A 9 16.75 -33.22 8.59
CA PRO A 9 15.96 -32.49 7.60
C PRO A 9 14.46 -32.50 7.93
N GLU A 10 13.91 -33.59 8.44
CA GLU A 10 12.49 -33.67 8.85
C GLU A 10 12.18 -32.76 10.04
N GLN A 11 13.13 -32.62 10.97
CA GLN A 11 12.99 -31.70 12.10
C GLN A 11 13.08 -30.25 11.64
N LEU A 12 13.97 -29.94 10.67
CA LEU A 12 14.06 -28.61 10.07
C LEU A 12 12.80 -28.29 9.26
N GLN A 13 12.28 -29.23 8.46
CA GLN A 13 11.02 -29.08 7.73
C GLN A 13 9.87 -28.76 8.68
N LYS A 14 9.77 -29.52 9.78
CA LYS A 14 8.74 -29.27 10.79
C LYS A 14 8.87 -27.87 11.39
N LEU A 15 10.09 -27.45 11.76
CA LEU A 15 10.34 -26.10 12.26
C LEU A 15 9.91 -25.03 11.25
N MET A 16 10.31 -25.17 9.99
CA MET A 16 9.95 -24.22 8.94
C MET A 16 8.43 -24.16 8.70
N ALA A 17 7.74 -25.30 8.77
CA ALA A 17 6.28 -25.35 8.66
C ALA A 17 5.57 -24.70 9.86
N ASP A 18 6.08 -24.94 11.07
CA ASP A 18 5.54 -24.37 12.31
C ASP A 18 5.71 -22.83 12.34
N GLU A 19 6.86 -22.32 11.89
CA GLU A 19 7.16 -20.87 11.87
C GLU A 19 6.51 -20.13 10.70
N SER A 20 6.21 -20.81 9.58
CA SER A 20 5.53 -20.20 8.42
C SER A 20 4.01 -20.09 8.60
N GLY A 21 3.47 -20.35 9.79
CA GLY A 21 2.03 -20.26 10.07
C GLY A 21 1.17 -21.27 9.31
N GLY A 22 1.77 -22.34 8.76
CA GLY A 22 1.07 -23.36 7.97
C GLY A 22 0.73 -22.96 6.52
N GLU A 23 0.89 -21.69 6.14
CA GLU A 23 0.62 -21.18 4.78
C GLU A 23 1.92 -21.13 3.97
N GLY A 24 2.40 -22.31 3.59
CA GLY A 24 3.67 -22.48 2.90
C GLY A 24 4.35 -23.73 3.41
N GLY A 25 3.79 -24.89 3.05
CA GLY A 25 4.34 -26.17 3.45
C GLY A 25 5.77 -26.32 2.93
N SER A 26 6.77 -26.04 3.78
CA SER A 26 8.15 -26.32 3.42
C SER A 26 8.26 -27.80 3.08
N SER A 27 8.77 -28.08 1.89
CA SER A 27 8.90 -29.47 1.44
C SER A 27 10.08 -30.13 2.14
N LEU A 28 10.02 -31.45 2.36
CA LEU A 28 11.17 -32.18 2.87
C LEU A 28 12.39 -32.00 1.96
N GLU A 29 12.17 -31.94 0.64
CA GLU A 29 13.21 -31.68 -0.36
C GLU A 29 13.87 -30.30 -0.20
N GLU A 30 13.14 -29.29 0.26
CA GLU A 30 13.69 -27.97 0.56
C GLU A 30 14.52 -28.00 1.83
N ALA A 31 14.03 -28.66 2.88
CA ALA A 31 14.79 -28.85 4.11
C ALA A 31 16.10 -29.63 3.85
N GLU A 32 16.06 -30.69 3.06
CA GLU A 32 17.25 -31.45 2.65
C GLU A 32 18.25 -30.58 1.87
N ARG A 33 17.76 -29.76 0.92
CA ARG A 33 18.59 -28.82 0.15
C ARG A 33 19.30 -27.81 1.05
N ILE A 34 18.58 -27.24 2.03
CA ILE A 34 19.16 -26.30 3.00
C ILE A 34 20.23 -27.00 3.85
N VAL A 35 19.95 -28.22 4.36
CA VAL A 35 20.90 -28.99 5.16
C VAL A 35 22.18 -29.28 4.38
N ASP A 36 22.05 -29.77 3.14
CA ASP A 36 23.20 -30.06 2.29
C ASP A 36 24.03 -28.80 2.00
N GLU A 37 23.38 -27.66 1.77
CA GLU A 37 24.06 -26.40 1.47
C GLU A 37 24.82 -25.85 2.68
N VAL A 38 24.23 -25.93 3.89
CA VAL A 38 24.94 -25.60 5.14
C VAL A 38 26.16 -26.51 5.31
N LEU A 39 25.97 -27.83 5.15
CA LEU A 39 27.04 -28.79 5.34
C LEU A 39 28.17 -28.60 4.33
N ARG A 40 27.84 -28.31 3.07
CA ARG A 40 28.81 -28.01 2.00
C ARG A 40 29.64 -26.78 2.30
N ARG A 41 29.04 -25.73 2.89
CA ARG A 41 29.70 -24.46 3.21
C ARG A 41 30.57 -24.54 4.46
N LYS A 42 30.11 -25.25 5.49
CA LYS A 42 30.79 -25.35 6.79
C LYS A 42 31.81 -26.49 6.87
N HIS A 43 31.56 -27.60 6.17
CA HIS A 43 32.37 -28.80 6.28
C HIS A 43 33.01 -29.13 4.92
N HIS A 44 34.29 -28.77 4.76
CA HIS A 44 35.07 -29.04 3.54
C HIS A 44 35.21 -30.55 3.21
N ILE A 45 34.91 -31.44 4.17
CA ILE A 45 34.95 -32.91 4.03
C ILE A 45 33.53 -33.48 4.22
N ALA A 46 32.54 -32.94 3.51
CA ALA A 46 31.12 -33.29 3.64
C ALA A 46 30.76 -34.75 3.28
N LYS A 47 31.70 -35.56 2.76
CA LYS A 47 31.41 -36.92 2.27
C LYS A 47 31.14 -37.97 3.35
N PHE A 48 31.40 -37.68 4.64
CA PHE A 48 31.27 -38.67 5.72
C PHE A 48 30.46 -38.19 6.94
N THR A 49 29.98 -36.94 6.94
CA THR A 49 29.10 -36.42 7.99
C THR A 49 27.67 -36.89 7.75
N ARG A 50 26.98 -37.31 8.82
CA ARG A 50 25.53 -37.58 8.78
C ARG A 50 24.82 -36.32 8.29
N ARG A 51 23.77 -36.45 7.47
CA ARG A 51 22.93 -35.34 6.95
C ARG A 51 22.08 -34.68 8.05
N ASN A 52 22.74 -34.20 9.11
CA ASN A 52 22.11 -33.54 10.25
C ASN A 52 22.89 -32.27 10.59
N LEU A 53 22.19 -31.20 10.95
CA LEU A 53 22.80 -29.96 11.43
C LEU A 53 23.20 -30.10 12.89
N THR A 54 24.42 -29.71 13.26
CA THR A 54 24.77 -29.42 14.65
C THR A 54 24.13 -28.10 15.11
N ILE A 55 24.23 -27.77 16.40
CA ILE A 55 23.84 -26.44 16.90
C ILE A 55 24.62 -25.32 16.20
N GLU A 56 25.91 -25.53 15.90
CA GLU A 56 26.72 -24.53 15.18
C GLU A 56 26.24 -24.36 13.74
N ASP A 57 25.92 -25.45 13.05
CA ASP A 57 25.38 -25.42 11.69
C ASP A 57 24.02 -24.72 11.64
N PHE A 58 23.16 -24.98 12.62
CA PHE A 58 21.85 -24.33 12.74
C PHE A 58 21.98 -22.83 13.03
N ASN A 59 22.89 -22.42 13.93
CA ASN A 59 23.18 -21.01 14.15
C ASN A 59 23.69 -20.33 12.86
N TYR A 60 24.56 -21.01 12.11
CA TYR A 60 25.01 -20.50 10.81
C TYR A 60 23.85 -20.30 9.83
N LEU A 61 22.91 -21.24 9.75
CA LEU A 61 21.69 -21.09 8.96
C LEU A 61 20.90 -19.84 9.38
N LEU A 62 20.61 -19.68 10.68
CA LEU A 62 19.79 -18.58 11.18
C LEU A 62 20.36 -17.19 10.86
N PHE A 63 21.69 -17.05 10.92
CA PHE A 63 22.36 -15.76 10.66
C PHE A 63 22.88 -15.62 9.22
N SER A 64 22.65 -16.60 8.35
CA SER A 64 23.05 -16.53 6.96
C SER A 64 22.04 -15.71 6.16
N THR A 65 22.44 -14.53 5.68
CA THR A 65 21.60 -13.71 4.79
C THR A 65 21.32 -14.35 3.43
N GLU A 66 22.05 -15.41 3.07
CA GLU A 66 21.85 -16.15 1.82
C GLU A 66 20.88 -17.34 1.99
N LEU A 67 20.93 -18.02 3.14
CA LEU A 67 20.11 -19.21 3.41
C LEU A 67 18.85 -18.91 4.24
N ASN A 68 18.88 -17.81 4.99
CA ASN A 68 17.76 -17.25 5.74
C ASN A 68 17.68 -15.74 5.45
N PRO A 69 17.36 -15.36 4.20
CA PRO A 69 17.26 -13.96 3.83
C PRO A 69 16.14 -13.27 4.64
N PRO A 70 16.21 -11.94 4.83
CA PRO A 70 15.07 -11.17 5.31
C PRO A 70 13.81 -11.46 4.49
N ILE A 71 12.64 -11.24 5.08
CA ILE A 71 11.35 -11.34 4.38
C ILE A 71 11.46 -10.59 3.05
N GLY A 72 11.33 -11.33 1.95
CA GLY A 72 11.61 -10.80 0.62
C GLY A 72 10.58 -9.79 0.14
N ASP A 73 10.92 -9.08 -0.92
CA ASP A 73 10.11 -7.99 -1.50
C ASP A 73 8.85 -8.48 -2.24
N LYS A 74 8.56 -9.79 -2.18
CA LYS A 74 7.42 -10.40 -2.85
C LYS A 74 6.22 -10.42 -1.92
N VAL A 75 5.09 -10.02 -2.49
CA VAL A 75 3.79 -10.10 -1.82
C VAL A 75 3.43 -11.57 -1.68
N HIS A 76 3.25 -12.01 -0.44
CA HIS A 76 2.92 -13.40 -0.08
C HIS A 76 1.55 -13.51 0.59
N GLN A 77 0.97 -12.38 1.02
CA GLN A 77 -0.39 -12.33 1.53
C GLN A 77 -1.40 -12.67 0.42
N ASN A 78 -2.53 -13.27 0.80
CA ASN A 78 -3.69 -13.32 -0.09
C ASN A 78 -4.17 -11.88 -0.34
N MET A 79 -4.22 -11.45 -1.60
CA MET A 79 -4.60 -10.09 -2.01
C MET A 79 -5.99 -10.03 -2.69
N ASP A 80 -6.75 -11.13 -2.63
CA ASP A 80 -8.11 -11.27 -3.17
C ASP A 80 -9.21 -11.02 -2.12
N ALA A 81 -8.87 -10.76 -0.86
CA ALA A 81 -9.86 -10.39 0.15
C ALA A 81 -10.29 -8.91 0.00
N PRO A 82 -11.43 -8.49 0.58
CA PRO A 82 -11.87 -7.09 0.53
C PRO A 82 -10.81 -6.11 1.06
N LEU A 83 -10.67 -4.95 0.41
CA LEU A 83 -9.66 -3.94 0.77
C LEU A 83 -9.69 -3.52 2.26
N SER A 84 -10.86 -3.59 2.89
CA SER A 84 -11.06 -3.29 4.32
C SER A 84 -10.34 -4.25 5.27
N HIS A 85 -9.81 -5.38 4.79
CA HIS A 85 -9.11 -6.37 5.60
C HIS A 85 -7.60 -6.10 5.76
N TYR A 86 -7.08 -5.07 5.08
CA TYR A 86 -5.65 -4.82 5.02
C TYR A 86 -5.27 -3.55 5.78
N PHE A 87 -4.11 -3.58 6.44
CA PHE A 87 -3.43 -2.35 6.82
C PHE A 87 -2.85 -1.70 5.56
N ILE A 88 -3.13 -0.41 5.38
CA ILE A 88 -2.66 0.35 4.22
C ILE A 88 -1.62 1.36 4.68
N PHE A 89 -0.46 1.39 4.03
CA PHE A 89 0.58 2.37 4.34
C PHE A 89 0.14 3.76 3.89
N THR A 90 -0.13 4.65 4.84
CA THR A 90 -0.73 5.97 4.59
C THR A 90 0.24 7.13 4.85
N GLY A 91 0.10 8.21 4.08
CA GLY A 91 0.79 9.47 4.27
C GLY A 91 -0.19 10.59 4.63
N HIS A 92 0.06 11.27 5.76
CA HIS A 92 -0.73 12.42 6.22
C HIS A 92 -0.06 13.73 5.80
N ASN A 93 -0.84 14.70 5.33
CA ASN A 93 -0.35 15.97 4.76
C ASN A 93 0.83 15.75 3.80
N SER A 94 0.63 14.84 2.83
CA SER A 94 1.68 14.30 1.96
C SER A 94 2.39 15.34 1.10
N TYR A 95 1.86 16.55 1.02
CA TYR A 95 2.38 17.68 0.27
C TYR A 95 3.37 18.56 1.06
N LEU A 96 3.49 18.42 2.38
CA LEU A 96 4.38 19.27 3.19
C LEU A 96 5.84 18.87 3.03
N THR A 97 6.73 19.85 2.80
CA THR A 97 8.17 19.61 2.72
C THR A 97 8.87 19.65 4.07
N GLY A 98 8.14 19.88 5.16
CA GLY A 98 8.70 20.07 6.49
C GLY A 98 7.61 20.22 7.56
N ASN A 99 7.75 21.23 8.42
CA ASN A 99 6.84 21.42 9.56
C ASN A 99 5.41 21.81 9.13
N GLN A 100 4.45 21.57 10.02
CA GLN A 100 3.01 21.79 9.81
C GLN A 100 2.60 23.28 9.70
N LEU A 101 3.44 24.23 10.11
CA LEU A 101 3.03 25.63 10.29
C LEU A 101 3.57 26.59 9.24
N SER A 102 4.78 26.38 8.72
CA SER A 102 5.49 27.38 7.91
C SER A 102 6.33 26.80 6.77
N SER A 103 6.32 25.49 6.58
CA SER A 103 7.07 24.86 5.47
C SER A 103 6.42 25.09 4.11
N ASN A 104 7.12 24.78 3.04
CA ASN A 104 6.53 24.84 1.70
C ASN A 104 5.67 23.61 1.45
N CYS A 105 4.71 23.75 0.53
CA CYS A 105 4.01 22.62 -0.07
C CYS A 105 4.67 22.27 -1.41
N SER A 106 4.75 20.99 -1.74
CA SER A 106 5.35 20.48 -2.96
C SER A 106 4.77 19.11 -3.32
N ASP A 107 4.91 18.74 -4.58
CA ASP A 107 4.63 17.42 -5.13
C ASP A 107 5.77 16.41 -4.87
N LEU A 108 6.97 16.89 -4.50
CA LEU A 108 8.14 16.03 -4.28
C LEU A 108 7.97 15.05 -3.10
N PRO A 109 7.47 15.47 -1.91
CA PRO A 109 7.25 14.54 -0.80
C PRO A 109 6.19 13.48 -1.15
N ILE A 110 5.21 13.81 -2.00
CA ILE A 110 4.23 12.85 -2.52
C ILE A 110 4.91 11.80 -3.39
N ALA A 111 5.76 12.22 -4.34
CA ALA A 111 6.52 11.31 -5.19
C ALA A 111 7.41 10.36 -4.37
N ASP A 112 8.12 10.90 -3.38
CA ASP A 112 8.99 10.12 -2.51
C ASP A 112 8.20 9.15 -1.63
N ALA A 113 7.04 9.56 -1.11
CA ALA A 113 6.14 8.69 -0.35
C ALA A 113 5.66 7.51 -1.21
N LEU A 114 5.19 7.76 -2.43
CA LEU A 114 4.73 6.72 -3.36
C LEU A 114 5.85 5.75 -3.73
N ARG A 115 7.06 6.24 -3.98
CA ARG A 115 8.24 5.39 -4.25
C ARG A 115 8.64 4.55 -3.04
N ARG A 116 8.38 5.01 -1.82
CA ARG A 116 8.56 4.21 -0.59
C ARG A 116 7.43 3.20 -0.33
N GLY A 117 6.41 3.14 -1.19
CA GLY A 117 5.31 2.18 -1.08
C GLY A 117 4.06 2.71 -0.37
N VAL A 118 3.99 4.00 -0.01
CA VAL A 118 2.74 4.60 0.52
C VAL A 118 1.64 4.43 -0.52
N ARG A 119 0.44 4.01 -0.08
CA ARG A 119 -0.75 3.75 -0.92
C ARG A 119 -1.91 4.70 -0.65
N VAL A 120 -1.84 5.51 0.41
CA VAL A 120 -2.80 6.60 0.64
C VAL A 120 -2.05 7.92 0.73
N VAL A 121 -2.45 8.91 -0.08
CA VAL A 121 -1.89 10.26 -0.07
C VAL A 121 -2.99 11.28 0.18
N GLU A 122 -2.69 12.27 1.01
CA GLU A 122 -3.61 13.33 1.41
C GLU A 122 -3.31 14.64 0.70
N LEU A 123 -4.38 15.31 0.23
CA LEU A 123 -4.36 16.64 -0.39
C LEU A 123 -5.43 17.55 0.25
N ASP A 124 -4.97 18.63 0.88
CA ASP A 124 -5.86 19.65 1.46
C ASP A 124 -6.17 20.71 0.41
N LEU A 125 -7.41 20.77 -0.06
CA LEU A 125 -7.82 21.59 -1.17
C LEU A 125 -8.36 22.94 -0.69
N TRP A 126 -7.75 24.03 -1.17
CA TRP A 126 -8.16 25.39 -0.84
C TRP A 126 -8.40 26.26 -2.09
N PRO A 127 -9.36 27.20 -2.04
CA PRO A 127 -9.54 28.18 -3.10
C PRO A 127 -8.32 29.09 -3.25
N ARG A 128 -7.85 29.24 -4.49
CA ARG A 128 -6.83 30.23 -4.87
C ARG A 128 -7.50 31.33 -5.70
N GLY A 129 -8.20 32.23 -5.00
CA GLY A 129 -9.12 33.18 -5.64
C GLY A 129 -10.43 32.50 -6.05
N ASN A 130 -11.14 33.08 -7.02
CA ASN A 130 -12.51 32.65 -7.35
C ASN A 130 -12.59 31.39 -8.25
N ASP A 131 -11.53 31.13 -9.02
CA ASP A 131 -11.58 30.15 -10.13
C ASP A 131 -10.44 29.13 -10.11
N ASP A 132 -9.56 29.14 -9.11
CA ASP A 132 -8.39 28.25 -9.04
C ASP A 132 -8.32 27.51 -7.70
N VAL A 133 -7.57 26.41 -7.67
CA VAL A 133 -7.42 25.53 -6.50
C VAL A 133 -5.94 25.25 -6.24
N CYS A 134 -5.56 25.31 -4.96
CA CYS A 134 -4.24 24.92 -4.51
C CYS A 134 -4.31 23.87 -3.40
N VAL A 135 -3.14 23.29 -3.10
CA VAL A 135 -2.92 22.39 -1.98
C VAL A 135 -2.04 23.08 -0.95
N ASN A 136 -2.53 23.17 0.29
CA ASN A 136 -1.80 23.71 1.43
C ASN A 136 -2.48 23.39 2.76
N HIS A 137 -1.72 23.52 3.86
CA HIS A 137 -2.29 23.37 5.19
C HIS A 137 -3.02 24.66 5.58
N GLY A 138 -4.34 24.56 5.76
CA GLY A 138 -5.22 25.70 5.99
C GLY A 138 -4.85 26.53 7.21
N ARG A 139 -5.10 27.85 7.16
CA ARG A 139 -4.88 28.77 8.29
C ARG A 139 -3.45 28.75 8.87
N THR A 140 -2.46 28.37 8.06
CA THR A 140 -1.03 28.37 8.42
C THR A 140 -0.22 29.28 7.49
N LEU A 141 1.10 29.36 7.72
CA LEU A 141 2.05 30.09 6.89
C LEU A 141 2.67 29.19 5.80
N THR A 142 2.10 28.01 5.55
CA THR A 142 2.61 27.11 4.51
C THR A 142 2.43 27.73 3.12
N LYS A 143 3.42 27.56 2.24
CA LYS A 143 3.35 28.10 0.88
C LYS A 143 2.66 27.10 -0.06
N PRO A 144 1.57 27.48 -0.75
CA PRO A 144 0.75 26.54 -1.51
C PRO A 144 1.43 25.99 -2.76
N VAL A 145 1.00 24.80 -3.19
CA VAL A 145 1.36 24.17 -4.46
C VAL A 145 0.11 24.02 -5.36
N LYS A 146 0.29 24.01 -6.68
CA LYS A 146 -0.82 23.81 -7.62
C LYS A 146 -1.33 22.38 -7.56
N LEU A 147 -2.65 22.18 -7.50
CA LEU A 147 -3.26 20.85 -7.49
C LEU A 147 -2.84 20.00 -8.69
N GLY A 148 -2.83 20.57 -9.90
CA GLY A 148 -2.43 19.83 -11.11
C GLY A 148 -1.03 19.22 -11.01
N LYS A 149 -0.09 19.93 -10.38
CA LYS A 149 1.29 19.43 -10.17
C LYS A 149 1.29 18.20 -9.24
N CYS A 150 0.48 18.22 -8.18
CA CYS A 150 0.33 17.09 -7.28
C CYS A 150 -0.30 15.89 -8.00
N LEU A 151 -1.37 16.09 -8.78
CA LEU A 151 -2.05 15.01 -9.50
C LEU A 151 -1.13 14.35 -10.56
N GLU A 152 -0.38 15.16 -11.32
CA GLU A 152 0.61 14.66 -12.29
C GLU A 152 1.71 13.85 -11.61
N SER A 153 2.23 14.35 -10.48
CA SER A 153 3.24 13.64 -9.69
C SER A 153 2.72 12.32 -9.12
N ILE A 154 1.47 12.30 -8.63
CA ILE A 154 0.81 11.07 -8.17
C ILE A 154 0.75 10.06 -9.33
N LYS A 155 0.22 10.46 -10.48
CA LYS A 155 0.10 9.58 -11.65
C LYS A 155 1.45 9.00 -12.09
N ALA A 156 2.49 9.83 -12.09
CA ALA A 156 3.82 9.43 -12.54
C ALA A 156 4.53 8.45 -11.58
N ASN A 157 4.19 8.46 -10.29
CA ASN A 157 4.93 7.69 -9.26
C ASN A 157 4.11 6.59 -8.59
N ALA A 158 2.78 6.57 -8.77
CA ALA A 158 1.86 5.68 -8.06
C ALA A 158 2.30 4.21 -8.12
N PHE A 159 2.67 3.72 -9.29
CA PHE A 159 2.94 2.29 -9.52
C PHE A 159 4.42 1.96 -9.70
N ALA A 160 5.33 2.86 -9.29
CA ALA A 160 6.77 2.67 -9.45
C ALA A 160 7.33 1.50 -8.64
N THR A 161 6.78 1.25 -7.45
CA THR A 161 7.25 0.19 -6.53
C THR A 161 6.18 -0.80 -6.08
N SER A 162 4.91 -0.51 -6.36
CA SER A 162 3.79 -1.41 -6.06
C SER A 162 2.67 -1.20 -7.07
N LYS A 163 2.09 -2.30 -7.58
CA LYS A 163 0.96 -2.26 -8.51
C LYS A 163 -0.39 -2.09 -7.82
N TYR A 164 -0.45 -2.24 -6.50
CA TYR A 164 -1.70 -2.13 -5.75
C TYR A 164 -2.24 -0.69 -5.72
N PRO A 165 -3.56 -0.52 -5.54
CA PRO A 165 -4.24 0.75 -5.73
C PRO A 165 -3.68 1.89 -4.89
N VAL A 166 -3.83 3.11 -5.41
CA VAL A 166 -3.54 4.34 -4.68
C VAL A 166 -4.86 5.06 -4.36
N ILE A 167 -5.06 5.38 -3.09
CA ILE A 167 -6.21 6.15 -2.59
C ILE A 167 -5.75 7.59 -2.36
N ILE A 168 -6.51 8.55 -2.87
CA ILE A 168 -6.26 9.98 -2.65
C ILE A 168 -7.33 10.50 -1.68
N THR A 169 -6.93 10.89 -0.48
CA THR A 169 -7.85 11.57 0.45
C THR A 169 -7.83 13.07 0.17
N LEU A 170 -9.02 13.66 0.03
CA LEU A 170 -9.22 15.07 -0.24
C LEU A 170 -9.86 15.72 0.99
N GLU A 171 -9.12 16.63 1.64
CA GLU A 171 -9.70 17.53 2.62
C GLU A 171 -10.26 18.76 1.90
N ASP A 172 -11.58 18.82 1.76
CA ASP A 172 -12.24 19.75 0.86
C ASP A 172 -12.70 21.03 1.56
N HIS A 173 -12.12 22.18 1.17
CA HIS A 173 -12.54 23.53 1.62
C HIS A 173 -13.07 24.38 0.47
N LEU A 174 -13.54 23.74 -0.60
CA LEU A 174 -13.90 24.39 -1.86
C LEU A 174 -15.39 24.76 -1.94
N THR A 175 -15.70 25.70 -2.84
CA THR A 175 -17.09 25.95 -3.25
C THR A 175 -17.54 24.88 -4.25
N PRO A 176 -18.85 24.65 -4.44
CA PRO A 176 -19.36 23.67 -5.42
C PRO A 176 -18.82 23.84 -6.85
N LYS A 177 -18.59 25.10 -7.26
CA LYS A 177 -17.97 25.42 -8.55
C LYS A 177 -16.53 24.88 -8.64
N LEU A 178 -15.75 25.06 -7.59
CA LEU A 178 -14.37 24.59 -7.51
C LEU A 178 -14.30 23.07 -7.32
N GLN A 179 -15.22 22.46 -6.55
CA GLN A 179 -15.37 21.00 -6.45
C GLN A 179 -15.59 20.37 -7.84
N SER A 180 -16.51 20.95 -8.63
CA SER A 180 -16.75 20.52 -10.01
C SER A 180 -15.51 20.64 -10.89
N LYS A 181 -14.68 21.67 -10.68
CA LYS A 181 -13.39 21.84 -11.36
C LYS A 181 -12.39 20.76 -10.94
N VAL A 182 -12.28 20.46 -9.65
CA VAL A 182 -11.39 19.41 -9.12
C VAL A 182 -11.78 18.03 -9.64
N ALA A 183 -13.07 17.70 -9.62
CA ALA A 183 -13.56 16.43 -10.19
C ALA A 183 -13.16 16.28 -11.66
N LYS A 184 -13.28 17.35 -12.46
CA LYS A 184 -12.80 17.36 -13.85
C LYS A 184 -11.29 17.17 -13.95
N MET A 185 -10.50 17.86 -13.12
CA MET A 185 -9.03 17.72 -13.12
C MET A 185 -8.58 16.30 -12.77
N ILE A 186 -9.19 15.69 -11.75
CA ILE A 186 -8.93 14.30 -11.33
C ILE A 186 -9.29 13.33 -12.47
N THR A 187 -10.50 13.46 -13.02
CA THR A 187 -10.97 12.61 -14.13
C THR A 187 -10.09 12.74 -15.36
N GLN A 188 -9.68 13.96 -15.74
CA GLN A 188 -8.77 14.20 -16.87
C GLN A 188 -7.38 13.64 -16.61
N THR A 189 -6.88 13.71 -15.38
CA THR A 189 -5.54 13.24 -15.05
C THR A 189 -5.49 11.72 -15.06
N PHE A 190 -6.39 11.04 -14.35
CA PHE A 190 -6.32 9.59 -14.17
C PHE A 190 -7.07 8.81 -15.26
N GLY A 191 -8.07 9.41 -15.92
CA GLY A 191 -8.82 8.79 -16.99
C GLY A 191 -9.39 7.44 -16.58
N ASP A 192 -9.22 6.45 -17.44
CA ASP A 192 -9.71 5.09 -17.22
C ASP A 192 -9.09 4.40 -15.99
N MET A 193 -7.97 4.89 -15.47
CA MET A 193 -7.35 4.32 -14.26
C MET A 193 -8.16 4.64 -12.99
N LEU A 194 -9.14 5.54 -13.07
CA LEU A 194 -9.96 5.94 -11.94
C LEU A 194 -11.07 4.93 -11.67
N TYR A 195 -11.07 4.37 -10.48
CA TYR A 195 -12.12 3.50 -9.96
C TYR A 195 -13.20 4.33 -9.28
N TYR A 196 -14.45 4.07 -9.66
CA TYR A 196 -15.64 4.60 -9.00
C TYR A 196 -16.34 3.46 -8.29
N HIS A 197 -16.64 3.66 -7.01
CA HIS A 197 -17.44 2.68 -6.26
C HIS A 197 -18.90 2.80 -6.70
N ASP A 198 -19.46 1.72 -7.24
CA ASP A 198 -20.88 1.64 -7.54
C ASP A 198 -21.66 1.45 -6.23
N SER A 199 -22.39 2.48 -5.82
CA SER A 199 -23.15 2.49 -4.56
C SER A 199 -24.32 1.50 -4.55
N GLU A 200 -24.74 0.96 -5.69
CA GLU A 200 -25.88 0.04 -5.77
C GLU A 200 -25.47 -1.44 -5.74
N CYS A 201 -24.20 -1.77 -6.05
CA CYS A 201 -23.83 -3.14 -6.42
C CYS A 201 -23.00 -3.92 -5.37
N CYS A 202 -22.36 -3.28 -4.39
CA CYS A 202 -21.35 -3.96 -3.57
C CYS A 202 -21.59 -3.81 -2.06
N LYS A 203 -21.91 -4.94 -1.39
CA LYS A 203 -21.90 -5.04 0.08
C LYS A 203 -20.49 -5.01 0.67
N GLU A 204 -19.46 -5.26 -0.15
CA GLU A 204 -18.06 -5.37 0.26
C GLU A 204 -17.15 -4.54 -0.67
N PHE A 205 -16.01 -4.06 -0.15
CA PHE A 205 -15.01 -3.37 -0.99
C PHE A 205 -14.34 -4.37 -1.94
N PRO A 206 -14.01 -3.97 -3.20
CA PRO A 206 -13.21 -4.79 -4.09
C PRO A 206 -11.83 -5.08 -3.47
N SER A 207 -11.21 -6.17 -3.91
CA SER A 207 -9.90 -6.59 -3.44
C SER A 207 -8.76 -5.72 -3.99
N PRO A 208 -7.58 -5.69 -3.32
CA PRO A 208 -6.37 -5.10 -3.89
C PRO A 208 -6.01 -5.64 -5.28
N GLU A 209 -6.22 -6.94 -5.54
CA GLU A 209 -5.98 -7.56 -6.85
C GLU A 209 -6.85 -6.97 -7.97
N GLU A 210 -8.15 -6.85 -7.73
CA GLU A 210 -9.11 -6.26 -8.68
C GLU A 210 -8.81 -4.78 -8.98
N LEU A 211 -8.21 -4.08 -8.01
CA LEU A 211 -7.87 -2.66 -8.11
C LEU A 211 -6.42 -2.39 -8.51
N LYS A 212 -5.69 -3.38 -9.02
CA LYS A 212 -4.32 -3.15 -9.52
C LYS A 212 -4.27 -2.04 -10.57
N GLU A 213 -3.27 -1.18 -10.41
CA GLU A 213 -2.99 -0.03 -11.27
C GLU A 213 -4.17 0.96 -11.37
N ARG A 214 -5.05 0.97 -10.34
CA ARG A 214 -6.17 1.90 -10.22
C ARG A 214 -5.94 2.99 -9.17
N PHE A 215 -6.62 4.11 -9.37
CA PHE A 215 -6.77 5.18 -8.41
C PHE A 215 -8.18 5.20 -7.86
N SER A 216 -8.34 5.57 -6.60
CA SER A 216 -9.62 6.03 -6.06
C SER A 216 -9.40 7.31 -5.27
N TYR A 217 -10.45 8.09 -5.05
CA TYR A 217 -10.37 9.22 -4.13
C TYR A 217 -11.54 9.20 -3.15
N GLN A 218 -11.26 9.70 -1.95
CA GLN A 218 -12.24 9.88 -0.89
C GLN A 218 -12.29 11.36 -0.55
N GLN A 219 -13.49 11.92 -0.46
CA GLN A 219 -13.69 13.27 0.04
C GLN A 219 -14.08 13.17 1.51
N ASN A 220 -13.39 13.90 2.38
CA ASN A 220 -13.87 14.14 3.74
C ASN A 220 -15.08 15.08 3.65
N LEU A 221 -16.27 14.51 3.53
CA LEU A 221 -17.50 15.29 3.67
C LEU A 221 -17.64 15.70 5.13
N GLN A 222 -17.81 17.00 5.40
CA GLN A 222 -18.24 17.40 6.74
C GLN A 222 -19.60 16.74 7.01
N ARG A 223 -19.88 16.35 8.25
CA ARG A 223 -21.10 15.59 8.60
C ARG A 223 -22.40 16.26 8.13
N SER A 224 -22.42 17.58 8.05
CA SER A 224 -23.54 18.40 7.53
C SER A 224 -23.67 18.40 5.99
N GLU A 225 -22.63 17.98 5.27
CA GLU A 225 -22.59 17.89 3.81
C GLU A 225 -22.95 16.48 3.34
N LEU A 226 -22.67 15.43 4.14
CA LEU A 226 -23.17 14.08 3.91
C LEU A 226 -24.70 14.06 3.74
N GLU A 227 -25.42 14.74 4.64
CA GLU A 227 -26.88 14.84 4.61
C GLU A 227 -27.42 15.60 3.38
N LYS A 228 -26.62 16.49 2.78
CA LYS A 228 -26.99 17.24 1.56
C LYS A 228 -26.67 16.43 0.30
N VAL A 229 -25.52 15.78 0.26
CA VAL A 229 -25.09 14.94 -0.86
C VAL A 229 -25.97 13.71 -1.00
N GLU A 230 -26.44 13.11 0.10
CA GLU A 230 -27.44 12.03 0.06
C GLU A 230 -28.75 12.53 -0.58
N LYS A 231 -29.20 13.72 -0.21
CA LYS A 231 -30.42 14.33 -0.74
C LYS A 231 -30.30 14.71 -2.23
N GLU A 232 -29.15 15.27 -2.63
CA GLU A 232 -28.86 15.60 -4.03
C GLU A 232 -28.64 14.34 -4.88
N LYS A 233 -28.09 13.26 -4.31
CA LYS A 233 -28.00 11.95 -4.98
C LYS A 233 -29.38 11.34 -5.22
N GLU A 234 -30.29 11.41 -4.25
CA GLU A 234 -31.68 10.96 -4.41
C GLU A 234 -32.41 11.76 -5.52
N GLU A 235 -32.21 13.08 -5.55
CA GLU A 235 -32.75 13.95 -6.61
C GLU A 235 -32.13 13.66 -7.99
N PHE A 236 -30.84 13.35 -8.04
CA PHE A 236 -30.17 12.98 -9.28
C PHE A 236 -30.63 11.61 -9.81
N ILE A 237 -30.74 10.60 -8.94
CA ILE A 237 -31.19 9.25 -9.32
C ILE A 237 -32.66 9.26 -9.79
N SER A 238 -33.52 10.05 -9.13
CA SER A 238 -34.92 10.21 -9.55
C SER A 238 -35.05 10.91 -10.91
N PHE A 239 -34.20 11.90 -11.21
CA PHE A 239 -34.17 12.57 -12.51
C PHE A 239 -33.81 11.64 -13.68
N PHE A 240 -33.02 10.58 -13.46
CA PHE A 240 -32.66 9.59 -14.48
C PHE A 240 -33.60 8.37 -14.52
N SER A 241 -34.46 8.19 -13.52
CA SER A 241 -35.45 7.09 -13.47
C SER A 241 -36.80 7.46 -14.12
N GLU A 242 -37.04 8.72 -14.45
CA GLU A 242 -38.28 9.21 -15.10
C GLU A 242 -38.16 9.43 -16.63
N LYS A 243 -37.11 8.91 -17.27
CA LYS A 243 -36.95 8.88 -18.74
C LYS A 243 -36.67 7.48 -19.26
#